data_AF-A0A925VGM1-F1
#
_entry.id   AF-A0A925VGM1-F1
#
_cell.length_a   1.000
_cell.length_b   1.000
_cell.length_c   1.000
_cell.angle_alpha   90.00
_cell.angle_beta   90.00
_cell.angle_gamma   90.00
#
_symmetry.space_group_name_H-M   'P 1'
#
loop_
_entity.id
_entity.type
_entity.pdbx_description
1 polymer ?
#
loop_
_entity_poly.entity_id
_entity_poly.type
_entity_poly.pdbx_seq_one_letter_code
_entity_poly.pdbx_strand_id
1 'polypeptide(L)'
;AFRSEPSLARYQTLRDLTGAGWEKLRAGLLAFLRDEQTAWRWRSAAVDIFLHEGLIDDAIRAVGSSGYGDLARVMDAAIALRPDWVITAATQQAARIVDAGKAQRYDDAIEWLRRARASYRASGRTEGWKAYLDDLRARHGRKYKLMGLIEQLEAGA
;
A
#
# COMPACT_ATOMS: atom_id res chain seq x y z
N ALA A 1 -0.48 -23.54 -17.41
CA ALA A 1 0.52 -23.30 -16.35
C ALA A 1 0.33 -21.93 -15.71
N PHE A 2 0.73 -20.81 -16.32
CA PHE A 2 0.61 -19.49 -15.67
C PHE A 2 -0.84 -19.00 -15.46
N ARG A 3 -1.68 -19.04 -16.51
CA ARG A 3 -3.08 -18.56 -16.41
C ARG A 3 -3.97 -19.37 -15.45
N SER A 4 -3.51 -20.55 -15.05
CA SER A 4 -4.21 -21.44 -14.11
C SER A 4 -3.85 -21.13 -12.66
N GLU A 5 -2.62 -20.70 -12.39
CA GLU A 5 -2.12 -20.34 -11.07
C GLU A 5 -0.96 -19.33 -11.23
N PRO A 6 -1.28 -18.03 -11.40
CA PRO A 6 -0.28 -16.97 -11.53
C PRO A 6 0.57 -16.84 -10.26
N SER A 7 1.86 -16.61 -10.44
CA SER A 7 2.77 -16.25 -9.36
C SER A 7 3.97 -15.50 -9.92
N LEU A 8 4.62 -14.69 -9.08
CA LEU A 8 5.84 -13.98 -9.48
C LEU A 8 6.95 -14.95 -9.91
N ALA A 9 7.11 -16.07 -9.19
CA ALA A 9 8.10 -17.09 -9.55
C ALA A 9 7.87 -17.63 -10.97
N ARG A 10 6.63 -17.98 -11.32
CA ARG A 10 6.30 -18.46 -12.68
C ARG A 10 6.48 -17.38 -13.74
N TYR A 11 6.17 -16.13 -13.39
CA TYR A 11 6.39 -14.99 -14.27
C TYR A 11 7.88 -14.83 -14.63
N GLN A 12 8.75 -14.89 -13.62
CA GLN A 12 10.21 -14.80 -13.79
C GLN A 12 10.76 -16.00 -14.56
N THR A 13 10.31 -17.23 -14.27
CA THR A 13 10.70 -18.41 -15.06
C THR A 13 10.34 -18.26 -16.53
N LEU A 14 9.15 -17.73 -16.85
CA LEU A 14 8.77 -17.48 -18.24
C LEU A 14 9.67 -16.45 -18.92
N ARG A 15 10.10 -15.40 -18.20
CA ARG A 15 11.07 -14.42 -18.73
C ARG A 15 12.36 -15.09 -19.15
N ASP A 16 12.92 -15.90 -18.27
CA ASP A 16 14.23 -16.51 -18.47
C ASP A 16 14.21 -17.55 -19.61
N LEU A 17 13.06 -18.21 -19.83
CA LEU A 17 12.88 -19.20 -20.91
C LEU A 17 12.55 -18.60 -22.28
N THR A 18 11.94 -17.41 -22.34
CA THR A 18 11.35 -16.88 -23.60
C THR A 18 12.36 -16.08 -24.44
N GLY A 19 13.44 -15.58 -23.84
CA GLY A 19 14.47 -14.82 -24.54
C GLY A 19 13.89 -13.65 -25.35
N ALA A 20 14.19 -13.58 -26.64
CA ALA A 20 13.76 -12.48 -27.53
C ALA A 20 12.24 -12.31 -27.67
N GLY A 21 11.45 -13.35 -27.39
CA GLY A 21 9.98 -13.27 -27.43
C GLY A 21 9.33 -12.66 -26.18
N TRP A 22 10.14 -12.31 -25.17
CA TRP A 22 9.66 -11.94 -23.84
C TRP A 22 8.70 -10.75 -23.86
N GLU A 23 9.02 -9.67 -24.55
CA GLU A 23 8.19 -8.45 -24.49
C GLU A 23 6.75 -8.68 -24.97
N LYS A 24 6.57 -9.50 -26.02
CA LYS A 24 5.24 -9.87 -26.51
C LYS A 24 4.49 -10.75 -25.50
N LEU A 25 5.20 -11.71 -24.89
CA LEU A 25 4.61 -12.58 -23.87
C LEU A 25 4.23 -11.77 -22.62
N ARG A 26 5.16 -10.94 -22.13
CA ARG A 26 4.99 -10.00 -21.01
C ARG A 26 3.73 -9.16 -21.17
N ALA A 27 3.56 -8.50 -22.32
CA ALA A 27 2.37 -7.71 -22.58
C ALA A 27 1.07 -8.53 -22.44
N GLY A 28 1.06 -9.77 -22.96
CA GLY A 28 -0.08 -10.68 -22.84
C GLY A 28 -0.34 -11.19 -21.43
N LEU A 29 0.71 -11.39 -20.61
CA LEU A 29 0.59 -11.79 -19.21
C LEU A 29 0.07 -10.65 -18.35
N LEU A 30 0.58 -9.43 -18.55
CA LEU A 30 0.12 -8.23 -17.84
C LEU A 30 -1.33 -7.88 -18.22
N ALA A 31 -1.69 -7.99 -19.50
CA ALA A 31 -3.08 -7.81 -19.93
C ALA A 31 -4.02 -8.83 -19.28
N PHE A 32 -3.59 -10.09 -19.16
CA PHE A 32 -4.33 -11.12 -18.44
C PHE A 32 -4.52 -10.77 -16.95
N LEU A 33 -3.51 -10.24 -16.28
CA LEU A 33 -3.62 -9.82 -14.87
C LEU A 33 -4.44 -8.54 -14.65
N ARG A 34 -4.63 -7.72 -15.70
CA ARG A 34 -5.48 -6.52 -15.65
C ARG A 34 -6.97 -6.82 -15.80
N ASP A 35 -7.33 -8.01 -16.29
CA ASP A 35 -8.71 -8.46 -16.30
C ASP A 35 -9.26 -8.53 -14.86
N GLU A 36 -10.43 -7.94 -14.62
CA GLU A 36 -10.98 -7.76 -13.27
C GLU A 36 -11.23 -9.09 -12.55
N GLN A 37 -11.77 -10.09 -13.25
CA GLN A 37 -12.03 -11.41 -12.66
C GLN A 37 -10.73 -12.10 -12.28
N THR A 38 -9.71 -11.98 -13.14
CA THR A 38 -8.39 -12.54 -12.91
C THR A 38 -7.66 -11.84 -11.76
N ALA A 39 -7.66 -10.50 -11.75
CA ALA A 39 -7.06 -9.69 -10.69
C ALA A 39 -7.71 -9.97 -9.33
N TRP A 40 -9.04 -10.13 -9.29
CA TRP A 40 -9.73 -10.48 -8.06
C TRP A 40 -9.36 -11.88 -7.56
N ARG A 41 -9.33 -12.87 -8.46
CA ARG A 41 -9.02 -14.26 -8.14
C ARG A 41 -7.56 -14.46 -7.69
N TRP A 42 -6.63 -13.74 -8.32
CA TRP A 42 -5.18 -13.89 -8.12
C TRP A 42 -4.54 -12.60 -7.60
N ARG A 43 -5.22 -11.92 -6.68
CA ARG A 43 -4.86 -10.59 -6.18
C ARG A 43 -3.39 -10.46 -5.77
N SER A 44 -2.94 -11.32 -4.86
CA SER A 44 -1.56 -11.22 -4.34
C SER A 44 -0.53 -11.44 -5.45
N ALA A 45 -0.78 -12.39 -6.36
CA ALA A 45 0.11 -12.61 -7.50
C ALA A 45 0.11 -11.42 -8.48
N ALA A 46 -1.05 -10.80 -8.72
CA ALA A 46 -1.16 -9.61 -9.55
C ALA A 46 -0.38 -8.43 -8.92
N VAL A 47 -0.56 -8.19 -7.62
CA VAL A 47 0.19 -7.18 -6.85
C VAL A 47 1.69 -7.45 -6.93
N ASP A 48 2.14 -8.68 -6.67
CA ASP A 48 3.56 -9.04 -6.72
C ASP A 48 4.19 -8.74 -8.08
N ILE A 49 3.50 -9.11 -9.16
CA ILE A 49 4.00 -8.92 -10.53
C ILE A 49 3.97 -7.43 -10.90
N PHE A 50 2.90 -6.70 -10.58
CA PHE A 50 2.84 -5.26 -10.87
C PHE A 50 3.89 -4.47 -10.10
N LEU A 51 4.12 -4.79 -8.82
CA LEU A 51 5.20 -4.19 -8.05
C LEU A 51 6.58 -4.54 -8.61
N HIS A 52 6.80 -5.79 -9.03
CA HIS A 52 8.05 -6.21 -9.67
C HIS A 52 8.32 -5.42 -10.97
N GLU A 53 7.26 -5.12 -11.72
CA GLU A 53 7.31 -4.37 -12.98
C GLU A 53 7.30 -2.85 -12.80
N GLY A 54 7.23 -2.34 -11.56
CA GLY A 54 7.11 -0.92 -11.26
C GLY A 54 5.78 -0.30 -11.69
N LEU A 55 4.77 -1.11 -11.99
CA LEU A 55 3.44 -0.69 -12.43
C LEU A 55 2.55 -0.34 -11.24
N ILE A 56 2.87 0.78 -10.57
CA ILE A 56 2.22 1.19 -9.31
C ILE A 56 0.70 1.38 -9.45
N ASP A 57 0.22 1.99 -10.53
CA ASP A 57 -1.23 2.19 -10.72
C ASP A 57 -1.98 0.87 -10.88
N ASP A 58 -1.36 -0.10 -11.56
CA ASP A 58 -1.94 -1.44 -11.71
C ASP A 58 -1.93 -2.18 -10.37
N ALA A 59 -0.87 -2.02 -9.56
CA ALA A 59 -0.80 -2.57 -8.20
C ALA A 59 -1.87 -1.95 -7.27
N ILE A 60 -2.08 -0.64 -7.35
CA ILE A 60 -3.14 0.08 -6.61
C ILE A 60 -4.53 -0.43 -7.01
N ARG A 61 -4.77 -0.66 -8.31
CA ARG A 61 -6.04 -1.21 -8.79
C ARG A 61 -6.23 -2.65 -8.31
N ALA A 62 -5.18 -3.47 -8.38
CA ALA A 62 -5.24 -4.89 -8.02
C ALA A 62 -5.48 -5.12 -6.52
N VAL A 63 -4.81 -4.36 -5.65
CA VAL A 63 -4.93 -4.55 -4.19
C VAL A 63 -6.35 -4.28 -3.69
N GLY A 64 -7.07 -3.35 -4.34
CA GLY A 64 -8.44 -3.03 -4.00
C GLY A 64 -8.63 -2.73 -2.50
N SER A 65 -9.74 -3.20 -1.93
CA SER A 65 -10.10 -2.95 -0.52
C SER A 65 -9.68 -4.05 0.47
N SER A 66 -8.92 -5.07 0.05
CA SER A 66 -8.80 -6.31 0.85
C SER A 66 -7.40 -6.92 0.86
N GLY A 67 -6.80 -6.90 2.07
CA GLY A 67 -5.54 -7.54 2.43
C GLY A 67 -4.58 -6.55 3.11
N TYR A 68 -4.44 -6.61 4.45
CA TYR A 68 -3.56 -5.70 5.20
C TYR A 68 -2.11 -5.73 4.68
N GLY A 69 -1.58 -6.94 4.41
CA GLY A 69 -0.21 -7.14 3.94
C GLY A 69 0.04 -6.58 2.54
N ASP A 70 -0.81 -6.90 1.57
CA ASP A 70 -0.66 -6.42 0.19
C ASP A 70 -0.86 -4.90 0.11
N LEU A 71 -1.82 -4.34 0.88
CA LEU A 71 -2.05 -2.90 0.92
C LEU A 71 -0.84 -2.14 1.46
N ALA A 72 -0.23 -2.62 2.55
CA ALA A 72 0.96 -2.02 3.12
C ALA A 72 2.12 -1.99 2.11
N ARG A 73 2.37 -3.10 1.40
CA ARG A 73 3.42 -3.20 0.39
C ARG A 73 3.19 -2.27 -0.81
N VAL A 74 1.96 -2.17 -1.29
CA VAL A 74 1.61 -1.25 -2.39
C VAL A 74 1.78 0.20 -1.94
N MET A 75 1.36 0.54 -0.73
CA MET A 75 1.60 1.88 -0.16
C MET A 75 3.08 2.21 -0.10
N ASP A 76 3.92 1.31 0.41
CA ASP A 76 5.35 1.55 0.54
C ASP A 76 6.00 1.86 -0.82
N ALA A 77 5.65 1.11 -1.87
CA ALA A 77 6.10 1.36 -3.23
C ALA A 77 5.52 2.65 -3.85
N ALA A 78 4.35 3.08 -3.39
CA ALA A 78 3.62 4.23 -3.91
C ALA A 78 3.98 5.57 -3.24
N ILE A 79 4.71 5.59 -2.12
CA ILE A 79 5.02 6.81 -1.32
C ILE A 79 5.49 7.98 -2.20
N ALA A 80 6.46 7.73 -3.09
CA ALA A 80 7.04 8.77 -3.94
C ALA A 80 6.24 9.04 -5.22
N LEU A 81 5.54 8.02 -5.73
CA LEU A 81 4.93 8.05 -7.05
C LEU A 81 3.44 8.44 -7.03
N ARG A 82 2.73 8.09 -5.95
CA ARG A 82 1.30 8.36 -5.74
C ARG A 82 1.04 8.80 -4.28
N PRO A 83 1.69 9.89 -3.81
CA PRO A 83 1.61 10.32 -2.42
C PRO A 83 0.18 10.63 -1.96
N ASP A 84 -0.67 11.19 -2.83
CA ASP A 84 -2.07 11.54 -2.48
C ASP A 84 -2.91 10.31 -2.17
N TRP A 85 -2.71 9.24 -2.95
CA TRP A 85 -3.40 7.97 -2.72
C TRP A 85 -2.94 7.35 -1.41
N VAL A 86 -1.63 7.32 -1.13
CA VAL A 86 -1.10 6.76 0.12
C VAL A 86 -1.59 7.57 1.33
N ILE A 87 -1.56 8.91 1.27
CA ILE A 87 -2.07 9.77 2.34
C ILE A 87 -3.53 9.44 2.62
N THR A 88 -4.37 9.41 1.59
CA THR A 88 -5.81 9.15 1.72
C THR A 88 -6.07 7.77 2.32
N ALA A 89 -5.49 6.73 1.72
CA ALA A 89 -5.77 5.37 2.13
C ALA A 89 -5.17 5.04 3.52
N ALA A 90 -3.96 5.52 3.84
CA ALA A 90 -3.35 5.27 5.13
C ALA A 90 -4.07 6.00 6.28
N THR A 91 -4.45 7.27 6.08
CA THR A 91 -5.22 8.02 7.09
C THR A 91 -6.59 7.40 7.35
N GLN A 92 -7.27 6.91 6.31
CA GLN A 92 -8.54 6.16 6.46
C GLN A 92 -8.37 4.87 7.27
N GLN A 93 -7.31 4.09 7.03
CA GLN A 93 -7.05 2.87 7.81
C GLN A 93 -6.74 3.18 9.28
N ALA A 94 -5.93 4.22 9.53
CA ALA A 94 -5.63 4.67 10.89
C ALA A 94 -6.91 5.14 11.62
N ALA A 95 -7.72 5.99 10.98
CA ALA A 95 -8.96 6.49 11.54
C ALA A 95 -9.91 5.35 11.92
N ARG A 96 -10.13 4.38 11.01
CA ARG A 96 -10.97 3.20 11.28
C ARG A 96 -10.55 2.44 12.54
N ILE A 97 -9.26 2.32 12.80
CA ILE A 97 -8.73 1.64 13.99
C ILE A 97 -8.91 2.50 15.24
N VAL A 98 -8.58 3.79 15.16
CA VAL A 98 -8.65 4.73 16.29
C VAL A 98 -10.10 4.96 16.74
N ASP A 99 -11.01 5.13 15.78
CA ASP A 99 -12.44 5.33 15.99
C ASP A 99 -13.10 4.10 16.61
N ALA A 100 -12.67 2.90 16.21
CA ALA A 100 -13.13 1.65 16.83
C ALA A 100 -12.71 1.49 18.30
N GLY A 101 -11.80 2.33 18.81
CA GLY A 101 -11.41 2.36 20.23
C GLY A 101 -10.63 1.13 20.71
N LYS A 102 -10.15 0.28 19.78
CA LYS A 102 -9.43 -0.95 20.11
C LYS A 102 -7.95 -0.64 20.39
N ALA A 103 -7.62 -0.33 21.65
CA ALA A 103 -6.26 0.07 22.04
C ALA A 103 -5.16 -0.97 21.69
N GLN A 104 -5.52 -2.26 21.64
CA GLN A 104 -4.63 -3.33 21.19
C GLN A 104 -4.22 -3.24 19.71
N ARG A 105 -4.92 -2.42 18.91
CA ARG A 105 -4.68 -2.23 17.47
C ARG A 105 -4.01 -0.88 17.17
N TYR A 106 -3.75 -0.03 18.17
CA TYR A 106 -3.16 1.29 17.90
C TYR A 106 -1.78 1.21 17.26
N ASP A 107 -1.02 0.16 17.53
CA ASP A 107 0.27 -0.08 16.87
C ASP A 107 0.09 -0.19 15.34
N ASP A 108 -0.93 -0.91 14.86
CA ASP A 108 -1.28 -0.95 13.43
C ASP A 108 -1.70 0.42 12.89
N ALA A 109 -2.43 1.23 13.68
CA ALA A 109 -2.79 2.58 13.27
C ALA A 109 -1.53 3.44 13.04
N ILE A 110 -0.51 3.27 13.89
CA ILE A 110 0.76 4.00 13.77
C ILE A 110 1.54 3.56 12.53
N GLU A 111 1.49 2.27 12.17
CA GLU A 111 2.09 1.80 10.91
C GLU A 111 1.47 2.46 9.67
N TRP A 112 0.16 2.73 9.69
CA TRP A 112 -0.48 3.51 8.65
C TRP A 112 -0.07 4.98 8.69
N LEU A 113 -0.06 5.59 9.88
CA LEU A 113 0.37 6.98 10.06
C LEU A 113 1.82 7.22 9.63
N ARG A 114 2.71 6.23 9.81
CA ARG A 114 4.09 6.28 9.31
C ARG A 114 4.14 6.41 7.78
N ARG A 115 3.31 5.66 7.05
CA ARG A 115 3.21 5.74 5.57
C ARG A 115 2.61 7.07 5.11
N ALA A 116 1.60 7.57 5.81
CA ALA A 116 1.04 8.89 5.54
C ALA A 116 2.11 9.99 5.71
N ARG A 117 2.84 9.98 6.83
CA ARG A 117 3.95 10.92 7.10
C ARG A 117 5.01 10.85 6.01
N ALA A 118 5.44 9.65 5.62
CA ALA A 118 6.42 9.46 4.56
C ALA A 118 5.95 10.07 3.23
N SER A 119 4.66 9.91 2.90
CA SER A 119 4.08 10.44 1.67
C SER A 119 3.91 11.96 1.68
N TYR A 120 3.53 12.54 2.83
CA TYR A 120 3.55 14.00 3.02
C TYR A 120 4.97 14.55 2.82
N ARG A 121 5.98 13.91 3.42
CA ARG A 121 7.39 14.31 3.29
C ARG A 121 7.89 14.19 1.84
N ALA A 122 7.62 13.05 1.19
CA ALA A 122 8.03 12.79 -0.20
C ALA A 122 7.43 13.80 -1.20
N SER A 123 6.29 14.40 -0.85
CA SER A 123 5.62 15.42 -1.65
C SER A 123 5.83 16.86 -1.14
N GLY A 124 6.75 17.08 -0.19
CA GLY A 124 7.08 18.40 0.34
C GLY A 124 6.01 19.04 1.24
N ARG A 125 4.97 18.29 1.64
CA ARG A 125 3.78 18.78 2.36
C ARG A 125 3.85 18.54 3.86
N THR A 126 4.99 18.87 4.47
CA THR A 126 5.23 18.67 5.91
C THR A 126 4.23 19.45 6.79
N GLU A 127 3.77 20.62 6.35
CA GLU A 127 2.74 21.39 7.06
C GLU A 127 1.38 20.67 7.08
N GLY A 128 1.01 20.03 5.96
CA GLY A 128 -0.20 19.20 5.88
C GLY A 128 -0.17 18.02 6.84
N TRP A 129 1.01 17.41 7.03
CA TRP A 129 1.20 16.36 8.05
C TRP A 129 0.95 16.87 9.47
N LYS A 130 1.51 18.06 9.82
CA LYS A 130 1.30 18.66 11.14
C LYS A 130 -0.17 18.95 11.40
N ALA A 131 -0.84 19.60 10.46
CA ALA A 131 -2.26 19.92 10.57
C ALA A 131 -3.13 18.66 10.75
N TYR A 132 -2.84 17.59 10.01
CA TYR A 132 -3.53 16.31 10.17
C TYR A 132 -3.33 15.71 11.57
N LEU A 133 -2.09 15.71 12.10
CA LEU A 133 -1.82 15.20 13.44
C LEU A 133 -2.50 16.03 14.53
N ASP A 134 -2.52 17.34 14.39
CA ASP A 134 -3.14 18.24 15.38
C ASP A 134 -4.66 18.00 15.46
N ASP A 135 -5.32 17.84 14.32
CA ASP A 135 -6.73 17.43 14.27
C ASP A 135 -6.95 16.04 14.91
N LEU A 136 -6.09 15.07 14.61
CA LEU A 136 -6.17 13.74 15.20
C LEU A 136 -6.03 13.78 16.73
N ARG A 137 -5.11 14.60 17.26
CA ARG A 137 -4.93 14.83 18.70
C ARG A 137 -6.13 15.51 19.32
N ALA A 138 -6.67 16.54 18.68
CA ALA A 138 -7.86 17.24 19.16
C ALA A 138 -9.05 16.29 19.32
N ARG A 139 -9.28 15.41 18.33
CA ARG A 139 -10.39 14.43 18.34
C ARG A 139 -10.19 13.28 19.32
N HIS A 140 -8.94 12.88 19.58
CA HIS A 140 -8.65 11.62 20.27
C HIS A 140 -7.72 11.75 21.50
N GLY A 141 -7.49 12.97 22.00
CA GLY A 141 -6.51 13.26 23.04
C GLY A 141 -6.65 12.47 24.35
N ARG A 142 -7.85 11.97 24.67
CA ARG A 142 -8.09 11.12 25.85
C ARG A 142 -7.58 9.67 25.69
N LYS A 143 -7.15 9.27 24.50
CA LYS A 143 -6.59 7.94 24.22
C LYS A 143 -5.10 7.96 24.52
N TYR A 144 -4.72 7.93 25.79
CA TYR A 144 -3.32 8.11 26.24
C TYR A 144 -2.30 7.17 25.56
N LYS A 145 -2.64 5.88 25.36
CA LYS A 145 -1.78 4.95 24.60
C LYS A 145 -1.51 5.46 23.18
N LEU A 146 -2.54 5.94 22.49
CA LEU A 146 -2.41 6.48 21.13
C LEU A 146 -1.53 7.74 21.14
N MET A 147 -1.72 8.65 22.11
CA MET A 147 -0.94 9.88 22.20
C MET A 147 0.56 9.58 22.38
N GLY A 148 0.90 8.67 23.30
CA GLY A 148 2.30 8.27 23.50
C GLY A 148 2.93 7.63 22.26
N LEU A 149 2.16 6.85 21.49
CA LEU A 149 2.65 6.28 20.24
C LEU A 149 2.82 7.34 19.13
N ILE A 150 1.95 8.35 19.07
CA ILE A 150 2.09 9.47 18.12
C ILE A 150 3.34 10.30 18.48
N GLU A 151 3.60 10.54 19.75
CA GLU A 151 4.82 11.23 20.21
C GLU A 151 6.08 10.47 19.79
N GLN A 152 6.10 9.14 19.97
CA GLN A 152 7.21 8.30 19.49
C GLN A 152 7.37 8.36 17.97
N LEU A 153 6.27 8.33 17.22
CA LEU A 153 6.28 8.48 15.77
C LEU A 153 6.91 9.82 15.38
N GLU A 154 6.60 10.92 16.06
CA GLU A 154 7.17 12.23 15.77
C GLU A 154 8.64 12.35 16.16
N ALA A 155 9.03 11.80 17.33
CA ALA A 155 10.37 11.87 17.89
C ALA A 155 11.42 11.06 17.11
N GLY A 156 11.03 9.96 16.46
CA GLY A 156 11.91 9.16 15.59
C GLY A 156 12.20 9.80 14.22
N ALA A 157 12.34 11.13 14.18
CA ALA A 157 12.66 11.91 12.97
C ALA A 157 14.16 11.93 12.68
#